data_AF-A0A010TF20-F1
#
_entry.id   AF-A0A010TF20-F1
#
_cell.length_a   1.000
_cell.length_b   1.000
_cell.length_c   1.000
_cell.angle_alpha   90.00
_cell.angle_beta   90.00
_cell.angle_gamma   90.00
#
_symmetry.space_group_name_H-M   'P 1'
#
loop_
_entity.id
_entity.type
_entity.pdbx_description
1 polymer ?
#
loop_
_entity_poly.entity_id
_entity_poly.type
_entity_poly.pdbx_seq_one_letter_code
_entity_poly.pdbx_strand_id
1 'polypeptide(L)'
;MIQMLDPQRHELALLQEAFLNKGGTIEVLQGPNFIPPPIRHEPPPRKKVKPVQKAVEPKWLDKLAQRDIEREERAAMREQAKAEQVEHIRCLAETMTYAQAVLCTGIPLRELNRIAKKGDFKFQPAHTRANKGGKIVDDERDAKNAEMIKEFKALGFSRNKARESIQSTAKNFERLLAKFDIDYPKASSGPQPAFFAKEPKR
;
A
#
# COMPACT_ATOMS: atom_id res chain seq x y z
N MET A 1 19.70 -96.49 49.62
CA MET A 1 19.55 -96.58 51.09
C MET A 1 18.05 -96.55 51.42
N ILE A 2 17.38 -97.69 51.31
CA ILE A 2 15.94 -97.87 51.61
C ILE A 2 15.86 -99.15 52.47
N GLN A 3 16.49 -99.12 53.64
CA GLN A 3 16.55 -100.27 54.57
C GLN A 3 16.15 -99.88 56.01
N MET A 4 15.76 -98.62 56.24
CA MET A 4 15.32 -98.11 57.55
C MET A 4 13.79 -98.13 57.74
N LEU A 5 13.03 -98.54 56.73
CA LEU A 5 11.56 -98.56 56.75
C LEU A 5 10.96 -99.92 57.13
N ASP A 6 11.77 -100.96 57.30
CA ASP A 6 11.29 -102.33 57.56
C ASP A 6 10.76 -102.60 58.98
N PRO A 7 11.35 -102.10 60.09
CA PRO A 7 10.81 -102.42 61.42
C PRO A 7 9.44 -101.78 61.67
N GLN A 8 9.27 -100.51 61.28
CA GLN A 8 8.00 -99.79 61.41
C GLN A 8 6.91 -100.42 60.55
N ARG A 9 7.24 -100.94 59.36
CA ARG A 9 6.30 -101.68 58.52
C ARG A 9 5.84 -102.98 59.17
N HIS A 10 6.76 -103.72 59.81
CA HIS A 10 6.42 -104.95 60.51
C HIS A 10 5.49 -104.70 61.70
N GLU A 11 5.78 -103.68 62.51
CA GLU A 11 4.91 -103.28 63.63
C GLU A 11 3.52 -102.86 63.15
N LEU A 12 3.43 -102.07 62.08
CA LEU A 12 2.14 -101.67 61.49
C LEU A 12 1.37 -102.88 60.94
N ALA A 13 2.04 -103.85 60.33
CA ALA A 13 1.41 -105.08 59.85
C ALA A 13 0.81 -105.90 60.99
N LEU A 14 1.55 -106.09 62.09
CA LEU A 14 1.05 -106.77 63.29
C LEU A 14 -0.17 -106.06 63.90
N LEU A 15 -0.16 -104.73 63.93
CA LEU A 15 -1.29 -103.94 64.43
C LEU A 15 -2.51 -104.05 63.52
N GLN A 16 -2.32 -104.06 62.19
CA GLN A 16 -3.40 -104.29 61.23
C GLN A 16 -3.99 -105.70 61.38
N GLU A 17 -3.16 -106.73 61.51
CA GLU A 17 -3.60 -108.11 61.76
C GLU A 17 -4.35 -108.24 63.08
N ALA A 18 -3.85 -107.65 64.16
CA ALA A 18 -4.52 -107.64 65.45
C ALA A 18 -5.89 -106.92 65.41
N PHE A 19 -6.01 -105.87 64.59
CA PHE A 19 -7.27 -105.15 64.39
C PHE A 19 -8.28 -105.97 63.58
N LEU A 20 -7.85 -106.62 62.50
CA LEU A 20 -8.69 -107.52 61.71
C LEU A 20 -9.14 -108.74 62.52
N ASN A 21 -8.25 -109.34 63.32
CA ASN A 21 -8.59 -110.48 64.21
C ASN A 21 -9.59 -110.14 65.31
N LYS A 22 -9.67 -108.87 65.73
CA LYS A 22 -10.68 -108.38 66.68
C LYS A 22 -12.03 -108.07 66.02
N GLY A 23 -12.16 -108.30 64.71
CA GLY A 23 -13.39 -108.08 63.94
C GLY A 23 -13.54 -106.67 63.38
N GLY A 24 -12.46 -105.88 63.30
CA GLY A 24 -12.48 -104.56 62.66
C GLY A 24 -12.52 -104.66 61.14
N THR A 25 -13.28 -103.77 60.49
CA THR A 25 -13.37 -103.64 59.03
C THR A 25 -12.65 -102.37 58.56
N ILE A 26 -11.81 -102.49 57.52
CA ILE A 26 -11.12 -101.34 56.92
C ILE A 26 -11.82 -101.00 55.60
N GLU A 27 -12.56 -99.87 55.58
CA GLU A 27 -13.17 -99.36 54.35
C GLU A 27 -12.15 -98.49 53.58
N VAL A 28 -11.76 -98.93 52.38
CA VAL A 28 -10.92 -98.14 51.49
C VAL A 28 -11.81 -97.21 50.67
N LEU A 29 -11.82 -95.93 51.03
CA LEU A 29 -12.54 -94.90 50.27
C LEU A 29 -11.93 -94.77 48.86
N GLN A 30 -12.78 -94.80 47.84
CA GLN A 30 -12.34 -94.50 46.46
C GLN A 30 -11.86 -93.05 46.39
N GLY A 31 -10.61 -92.86 45.98
CA GLY A 31 -10.01 -91.53 45.81
C GLY A 31 -10.77 -90.70 44.75
N PRO A 32 -10.66 -89.36 44.81
CA PRO A 32 -11.35 -88.48 43.88
C PRO A 32 -10.87 -88.70 42.44
N ASN A 33 -11.81 -88.81 41.50
CA ASN A 33 -11.54 -89.00 40.07
C ASN A 33 -11.15 -87.64 39.44
N PHE A 34 -9.86 -87.39 39.28
CA PHE A 34 -9.35 -86.13 38.73
C PHE A 34 -9.20 -86.21 37.21
N ILE A 35 -9.97 -85.40 36.47
CA ILE A 35 -9.85 -85.24 35.02
C ILE A 35 -9.20 -83.88 34.75
N PRO A 36 -7.99 -83.84 34.16
CA PRO A 36 -7.33 -82.57 33.87
C PRO A 36 -8.10 -81.78 32.79
N PRO A 37 -8.09 -80.44 32.86
CA PRO A 37 -8.79 -79.61 31.88
C PRO A 37 -8.18 -79.77 30.47
N PRO A 38 -9.00 -79.66 29.41
CA PRO A 38 -8.52 -79.76 28.03
C PRO A 38 -7.56 -78.61 27.69
N ILE A 39 -6.50 -78.95 26.94
CA ILE A 39 -5.46 -78.00 26.53
C ILE A 39 -6.07 -76.98 25.55
N ARG A 40 -5.93 -75.69 25.86
CA ARG A 40 -6.36 -74.59 24.98
C ARG A 40 -5.23 -74.22 24.03
N HIS A 41 -5.48 -74.28 22.72
CA HIS A 41 -4.58 -73.74 21.70
C HIS A 41 -4.95 -72.29 21.37
N GLU A 42 -3.98 -71.38 21.44
CA GLU A 42 -4.20 -70.00 21.01
C GLU A 42 -4.21 -69.90 19.46
N PRO A 43 -5.10 -69.08 18.88
CA PRO A 43 -5.10 -68.85 17.45
C PRO A 43 -3.81 -68.10 17.03
N PRO A 44 -3.27 -68.35 15.82
CA PRO A 44 -2.06 -67.69 15.36
C PRO A 44 -2.24 -66.16 15.27
N PRO A 45 -1.17 -65.37 15.51
CA PRO A 45 -1.27 -63.92 15.56
C PRO A 45 -1.70 -63.34 14.20
N ARG A 46 -2.81 -62.61 14.18
CA ARG A 46 -3.27 -61.88 12.99
C ARG A 46 -2.34 -60.69 12.71
N LYS A 47 -1.83 -60.57 11.47
CA LYS A 47 -1.07 -59.39 11.03
C LYS A 47 -1.99 -58.17 11.01
N LYS A 48 -1.77 -57.20 11.89
CA LYS A 48 -2.52 -55.93 11.92
C LYS A 48 -2.15 -55.10 10.68
N VAL A 49 -3.13 -54.78 9.83
CA VAL A 49 -2.94 -53.82 8.73
C VAL A 49 -2.83 -52.43 9.34
N LYS A 50 -1.72 -51.72 9.08
CA LYS A 50 -1.55 -50.34 9.58
C LYS A 50 -2.52 -49.43 8.82
N PRO A 51 -3.26 -48.54 9.51
CA PRO A 51 -4.13 -47.58 8.83
C PRO A 51 -3.27 -46.67 7.93
N VAL A 52 -3.72 -46.47 6.69
CA VAL A 52 -3.09 -45.51 5.77
C VAL A 52 -3.19 -44.13 6.40
N GLN A 53 -2.04 -43.55 6.77
CA GLN A 53 -1.98 -42.19 7.30
C GLN A 53 -2.33 -41.23 6.16
N LYS A 54 -3.55 -40.67 6.18
CA LYS A 54 -3.87 -39.51 5.32
C LYS A 54 -3.03 -38.34 5.82
N ALA A 55 -2.26 -37.72 4.93
CA ALA A 55 -1.54 -36.49 5.24
C ALA A 55 -2.56 -35.43 5.69
N VAL A 56 -2.57 -35.11 6.98
CA VAL A 56 -3.36 -34.01 7.53
C VAL A 56 -2.58 -32.75 7.20
N GLU A 57 -3.13 -31.89 6.33
CA GLU A 57 -2.48 -30.61 6.04
C GLU A 57 -2.31 -29.82 7.34
N PRO A 58 -1.15 -29.17 7.52
CA PRO A 58 -0.86 -28.57 8.79
C PRO A 58 -1.63 -27.24 8.93
N LYS A 59 -2.41 -27.13 10.00
CA LYS A 59 -3.31 -26.01 10.37
C LYS A 59 -2.69 -24.60 10.37
N TRP A 60 -1.38 -24.46 10.16
CA TRP A 60 -0.71 -23.17 10.01
C TRP A 60 -0.82 -22.59 8.59
N LEU A 61 -1.00 -23.43 7.56
CA LEU A 61 -1.23 -22.97 6.18
C LEU A 61 -2.53 -22.18 6.07
N ASP A 62 -3.62 -22.69 6.65
CA ASP A 62 -4.93 -22.01 6.68
C ASP A 62 -4.86 -20.64 7.36
N LYS A 63 -4.09 -20.52 8.45
CA LYS A 63 -3.92 -19.25 9.18
C LYS A 63 -3.12 -18.22 8.37
N LEU A 64 -2.15 -18.66 7.57
CA LEU A 64 -1.38 -17.76 6.72
C LEU A 64 -2.26 -17.22 5.59
N ALA A 65 -3.00 -18.11 4.92
CA ALA A 65 -3.96 -17.73 3.88
C ALA A 65 -5.00 -16.73 4.41
N GLN A 66 -5.54 -16.96 5.61
CA GLN A 66 -6.53 -16.05 6.20
C GLN A 66 -5.96 -14.68 6.57
N ARG A 67 -4.67 -14.59 6.94
CA ARG A 67 -4.00 -13.30 7.21
C ARG A 67 -3.71 -12.51 5.93
N ASP A 68 -3.42 -13.19 4.84
CA ASP A 68 -3.19 -12.54 3.56
C ASP A 68 -4.50 -12.01 2.96
N ILE A 69 -5.59 -12.77 3.05
CA ILE A 69 -6.95 -12.31 2.72
C ILE A 69 -7.29 -11.04 3.54
N GLU A 70 -7.08 -11.05 4.85
CA GLU A 70 -7.36 -9.89 5.71
C GLU A 70 -6.50 -8.66 5.34
N ARG A 71 -5.24 -8.86 4.90
CA ARG A 71 -4.37 -7.77 4.44
C ARG A 71 -4.87 -7.18 3.12
N GLU A 72 -5.28 -8.03 2.18
CA GLU A 72 -5.85 -7.62 0.90
C GLU A 72 -7.16 -6.86 1.10
N GLU A 73 -8.04 -7.34 1.96
CA GLU A 73 -9.29 -6.63 2.32
C GLU A 73 -9.02 -5.25 2.94
N ARG A 74 -8.06 -5.15 3.87
CA ARG A 74 -7.65 -3.85 4.42
C ARG A 74 -6.96 -2.96 3.38
N ALA A 75 -6.30 -3.53 2.38
CA ALA A 75 -5.73 -2.76 1.27
C ALA A 75 -6.85 -2.21 0.38
N ALA A 76 -7.81 -3.06 0.00
CA ALA A 76 -8.97 -2.68 -0.78
C ALA A 76 -9.81 -1.58 -0.10
N MET A 77 -10.08 -1.71 1.20
CA MET A 77 -10.78 -0.67 1.98
C MET A 77 -10.03 0.68 1.98
N ARG A 78 -8.69 0.65 2.05
CA ARG A 78 -7.87 1.88 1.96
C ARG A 78 -7.87 2.48 0.57
N GLU A 79 -7.96 1.67 -0.47
CA GLU A 79 -8.06 2.13 -1.85
C GLU A 79 -9.42 2.76 -2.13
N GLN A 80 -10.51 2.16 -1.64
CA GLN A 80 -11.86 2.71 -1.70
C GLN A 80 -11.94 4.06 -0.98
N ALA A 81 -11.45 4.14 0.27
CA ALA A 81 -11.43 5.39 1.02
C ALA A 81 -10.63 6.50 0.30
N LYS A 82 -9.53 6.16 -0.38
CA LYS A 82 -8.77 7.12 -1.20
C LYS A 82 -9.56 7.55 -2.43
N ALA A 83 -10.25 6.63 -3.10
CA ALA A 83 -11.08 6.96 -4.25
C ALA A 83 -12.22 7.91 -3.85
N GLU A 84 -12.90 7.63 -2.74
CA GLU A 84 -13.94 8.50 -2.17
C GLU A 84 -13.41 9.88 -1.81
N GLN A 85 -12.22 9.96 -1.21
CA GLN A 85 -11.56 11.24 -0.93
C GLN A 85 -11.27 12.03 -2.21
N VAL A 86 -10.79 11.36 -3.27
CA VAL A 86 -10.50 12.00 -4.56
C VAL A 86 -11.78 12.57 -5.18
N GLU A 87 -12.87 11.79 -5.19
CA GLU A 87 -14.16 12.24 -5.71
C GLU A 87 -14.74 13.41 -4.90
N HIS A 88 -14.66 13.35 -3.56
CA HIS A 88 -15.08 14.47 -2.71
C HIS A 88 -14.30 15.76 -3.00
N ILE A 89 -12.97 15.64 -3.13
CA ILE A 89 -12.10 16.77 -3.46
C ILE A 89 -12.36 17.28 -4.88
N ARG A 90 -12.73 16.41 -5.82
CA ARG A 90 -13.11 16.78 -7.18
C ARG A 90 -14.37 17.65 -7.19
N CYS A 91 -15.40 17.28 -6.45
CA CYS A 91 -16.61 18.12 -6.28
C CYS A 91 -16.29 19.49 -5.67
N LEU A 92 -15.37 19.54 -4.68
CA LEU A 92 -14.91 20.80 -4.10
C LEU A 92 -14.11 21.64 -5.11
N ALA A 93 -13.32 21.02 -5.98
CA ALA A 93 -12.49 21.72 -6.94
C ALA A 93 -13.30 22.47 -8.01
N GLU A 94 -14.47 21.97 -8.36
CA GLU A 94 -15.38 22.64 -9.30
C GLU A 94 -15.92 23.98 -8.73
N THR A 95 -16.15 24.04 -7.42
CA THR A 95 -16.82 25.15 -6.75
C THR A 95 -15.87 26.11 -6.03
N MET A 96 -14.75 25.60 -5.50
CA MET A 96 -13.87 26.34 -4.59
C MET A 96 -12.47 26.57 -5.16
N THR A 97 -11.80 27.56 -4.57
CA THR A 97 -10.35 27.76 -4.74
C THR A 97 -9.56 26.85 -3.80
N TYR A 98 -8.28 26.65 -4.09
CA TYR A 98 -7.39 25.90 -3.21
C TYR A 98 -7.40 26.37 -1.74
N ALA A 99 -7.42 27.69 -1.50
CA ALA A 99 -7.40 28.23 -0.15
C ALA A 99 -8.68 27.88 0.63
N GLN A 100 -9.83 27.98 -0.04
CA GLN A 100 -11.13 27.59 0.55
C GLN A 100 -11.20 26.09 0.81
N ALA A 101 -10.68 25.26 -0.12
CA ALA A 101 -10.63 23.82 0.05
C ALA A 101 -9.76 23.38 1.23
N VAL A 102 -8.63 24.07 1.48
CA VAL A 102 -7.80 23.85 2.69
C VAL A 102 -8.59 24.13 3.96
N LEU A 103 -9.34 25.24 4.00
CA LEU A 103 -10.16 25.60 5.17
C LEU A 103 -11.32 24.61 5.39
N CYS A 104 -11.93 24.11 4.32
CA CYS A 104 -13.06 23.18 4.40
C CYS A 104 -12.64 21.77 4.80
N THR A 105 -11.54 21.25 4.22
CA THR A 105 -11.11 19.86 4.40
C THR A 105 -10.06 19.70 5.51
N GLY A 106 -9.36 20.76 5.90
CA GLY A 106 -8.19 20.70 6.78
C GLY A 106 -6.94 20.07 6.14
N ILE A 107 -7.03 19.63 4.87
CA ILE A 107 -5.91 19.03 4.14
C ILE A 107 -4.96 20.13 3.67
N PRO A 108 -3.63 19.99 3.87
CA PRO A 108 -2.69 21.00 3.46
C PRO A 108 -2.64 21.17 1.94
N LEU A 109 -2.36 22.41 1.50
CA LEU A 109 -2.31 22.80 0.09
C LEU A 109 -1.45 21.87 -0.79
N ARG A 110 -0.32 21.40 -0.27
CA ARG A 110 0.61 20.52 -1.00
C ARG A 110 -0.02 19.16 -1.33
N GLU A 111 -0.82 18.63 -0.42
CA GLU A 111 -1.49 17.35 -0.59
C GLU A 111 -2.67 17.48 -1.55
N LEU A 112 -3.50 18.52 -1.42
CA LEU A 112 -4.53 18.84 -2.40
C LEU A 112 -3.98 18.99 -3.82
N ASN A 113 -2.83 19.65 -3.99
CA ASN A 113 -2.16 19.74 -5.29
C ASN A 113 -1.70 18.37 -5.83
N ARG A 114 -1.22 17.48 -4.95
CA ARG A 114 -0.82 16.12 -5.34
C ARG A 114 -2.03 15.30 -5.76
N ILE A 115 -3.15 15.42 -5.04
CA ILE A 115 -4.40 14.74 -5.35
C ILE A 115 -4.97 15.25 -6.68
N ALA A 116 -5.04 16.57 -6.86
CA ALA A 116 -5.50 17.20 -8.10
C ALA A 116 -4.67 16.77 -9.32
N LYS A 117 -3.32 16.67 -9.16
CA LYS A 117 -2.43 16.15 -10.21
C LYS A 117 -2.61 14.65 -10.50
N LYS A 118 -3.00 13.85 -9.52
CA LYS A 118 -3.25 12.41 -9.70
C LYS A 118 -4.62 12.14 -10.33
N GLY A 119 -5.61 12.97 -10.00
CA GLY A 119 -6.98 12.87 -10.52
C GLY A 119 -7.25 13.75 -11.75
N ASP A 120 -6.23 14.40 -12.31
CA ASP A 120 -6.30 15.26 -13.49
C ASP A 120 -7.40 16.34 -13.45
N PHE A 121 -7.61 16.94 -12.28
CA PHE A 121 -8.53 18.07 -12.11
C PHE A 121 -7.83 19.29 -11.52
N LYS A 122 -8.48 20.46 -11.58
CA LYS A 122 -7.95 21.73 -11.10
C LYS A 122 -9.01 22.49 -10.33
N PHE A 123 -8.60 23.15 -9.25
CA PHE A 123 -9.45 24.06 -8.49
C PHE A 123 -9.66 25.37 -9.24
N GLN A 124 -10.71 26.10 -8.88
CA GLN A 124 -10.96 27.44 -9.39
C GLN A 124 -9.76 28.37 -9.08
N PRO A 125 -9.38 29.24 -10.03
CA PRO A 125 -8.31 30.19 -9.81
C PRO A 125 -8.71 31.18 -8.72
N ALA A 126 -7.81 31.42 -7.77
CA ALA A 126 -8.02 32.48 -6.79
C ALA A 126 -8.10 33.84 -7.50
N HIS A 127 -9.05 34.68 -7.09
CA HIS A 127 -9.30 36.00 -7.67
C HIS A 127 -8.19 37.04 -7.38
N THR A 128 -7.04 36.60 -6.88
CA THR A 128 -5.89 37.44 -6.52
C THR A 128 -5.15 38.02 -7.73
N ARG A 129 -5.51 37.63 -8.96
CA ARG A 129 -4.95 38.15 -10.22
C ARG A 129 -5.85 39.17 -10.94
N ALA A 130 -6.71 39.88 -10.22
CA ALA A 130 -7.55 40.92 -10.82
C ALA A 130 -6.76 42.08 -11.51
N ASN A 131 -5.43 42.12 -11.49
CA ASN A 131 -4.66 43.17 -12.18
C ASN A 131 -3.30 42.69 -12.77
N LYS A 132 -3.32 41.66 -13.61
CA LYS A 132 -2.38 41.58 -14.74
C LYS A 132 -3.12 41.38 -16.07
N GLY A 133 -4.34 41.93 -16.15
CA GLY A 133 -4.87 42.28 -17.47
C GLY A 133 -3.80 43.11 -18.16
N GLY A 134 -3.42 42.72 -19.39
CA GLY A 134 -2.48 43.51 -20.17
C GLY A 134 -2.90 44.97 -20.11
N LYS A 135 -1.94 45.90 -20.03
CA LYS A 135 -2.24 47.34 -20.00
C LYS A 135 -3.29 47.64 -21.07
N ILE A 136 -4.52 47.94 -20.64
CA ILE A 136 -5.60 48.28 -21.56
C ILE A 136 -5.10 49.49 -22.33
N VAL A 137 -5.01 49.32 -23.65
CA VAL A 137 -4.55 50.38 -24.53
C VAL A 137 -5.66 51.43 -24.55
N ASP A 138 -5.32 52.63 -24.10
CA ASP A 138 -6.20 53.78 -24.14
C ASP A 138 -6.07 54.46 -25.51
N ASP A 139 -7.09 54.26 -26.36
CA ASP A 139 -7.11 54.76 -27.73
C ASP A 139 -7.18 56.29 -27.80
N GLU A 140 -7.80 56.96 -26.83
CA GLU A 140 -7.88 58.42 -26.77
C GLU A 140 -6.50 59.01 -26.43
N ARG A 141 -5.80 58.39 -25.48
CA ARG A 141 -4.43 58.80 -25.14
C ARG A 141 -3.48 58.57 -26.31
N ASP A 142 -3.66 57.48 -27.04
CA ASP A 142 -2.91 57.19 -28.25
C ASP A 142 -3.09 58.26 -29.33
N ALA A 143 -4.33 58.72 -29.55
CA ALA A 143 -4.63 59.78 -30.52
C ALA A 143 -3.94 61.10 -30.16
N LYS A 144 -4.05 61.53 -28.89
CA LYS A 144 -3.37 62.74 -28.38
C LYS A 144 -1.85 62.65 -28.54
N ASN A 145 -1.27 61.49 -28.22
CA ASN A 145 0.16 61.28 -28.40
C ASN A 145 0.55 61.34 -29.88
N ALA A 146 -0.28 60.80 -30.79
CA ALA A 146 0.00 60.84 -32.22
C ALA A 146 -0.02 62.27 -32.78
N GLU A 147 -0.93 63.13 -32.32
CA GLU A 147 -0.96 64.55 -32.65
C GLU A 147 0.33 65.25 -32.18
N MET A 148 0.74 65.04 -30.93
CA MET A 148 2.01 65.57 -30.42
C MET A 148 3.22 65.07 -31.21
N ILE A 149 3.25 63.80 -31.63
CA ILE A 149 4.33 63.26 -32.47
C ILE A 149 4.40 64.00 -33.82
N LYS A 150 3.24 64.31 -34.43
CA LYS A 150 3.19 65.06 -35.70
C LYS A 150 3.70 66.49 -35.51
N GLU A 151 3.33 67.16 -34.42
CA GLU A 151 3.84 68.49 -34.06
C GLU A 151 5.36 68.49 -33.84
N PHE A 152 5.87 67.52 -33.08
CA PHE A 152 7.31 67.38 -32.85
C PHE A 152 8.08 67.07 -34.14
N LYS A 153 7.48 66.30 -35.06
CA LYS A 153 8.04 66.09 -36.40
C LYS A 153 8.10 67.39 -37.19
N ALA A 154 7.04 68.19 -37.18
CA ALA A 154 6.99 69.49 -37.87
C ALA A 154 8.03 70.48 -37.30
N LEU A 155 8.26 70.45 -35.99
CA LEU A 155 9.29 71.24 -35.31
C LEU A 155 10.72 70.70 -35.48
N GLY A 156 10.91 69.54 -36.12
CA GLY A 156 12.23 68.94 -36.36
C GLY A 156 12.88 68.27 -35.16
N PHE A 157 12.10 67.86 -34.15
CA PHE A 157 12.65 67.13 -33.00
C PHE A 157 13.18 65.76 -33.42
N SER A 158 14.27 65.31 -32.77
CA SER A 158 14.75 63.94 -32.95
C SER A 158 13.77 62.94 -32.34
N ARG A 159 13.77 61.71 -32.87
CA ARG A 159 12.89 60.62 -32.40
C ARG A 159 13.02 60.35 -30.89
N ASN A 160 14.24 60.44 -30.36
CA ASN A 160 14.49 60.25 -28.92
C ASN A 160 13.89 61.40 -28.09
N LYS A 161 14.04 62.66 -28.54
CA LYS A 161 13.45 63.81 -27.86
C LYS A 161 11.92 63.76 -27.87
N ALA A 162 11.31 63.39 -29.00
CA ALA A 162 9.85 63.23 -29.10
C ALA A 162 9.32 62.09 -28.21
N ARG A 163 10.10 61.00 -28.08
CA ARG A 163 9.76 59.89 -27.17
C ARG A 163 9.82 60.30 -25.70
N GLU A 164 10.87 61.05 -25.34
CA GLU A 164 11.11 61.55 -23.98
C GLU A 164 10.07 62.60 -23.57
N SER A 165 9.68 63.51 -24.47
CA SER A 165 8.64 64.51 -24.18
C SER A 165 7.28 63.88 -23.89
N ILE A 166 6.91 62.81 -24.61
CA ILE A 166 5.65 62.07 -24.43
C ILE A 166 5.76 61.03 -23.29
N GLN A 167 6.95 60.87 -22.69
CA GLN A 167 7.25 59.87 -21.65
C GLN A 167 6.81 58.44 -22.02
N SER A 168 7.05 58.07 -23.28
CA SER A 168 6.66 56.75 -23.81
C SER A 168 7.86 55.80 -23.89
N THR A 169 7.60 54.50 -23.71
CA THR A 169 8.63 53.47 -23.96
C THR A 169 8.86 53.31 -25.47
N ALA A 170 10.06 52.90 -25.89
CA ALA A 170 10.40 52.69 -27.31
C ALA A 170 9.37 51.81 -28.05
N LYS A 171 8.93 50.70 -27.44
CA LYS A 171 7.91 49.80 -27.99
C LYS A 171 6.54 50.48 -28.15
N ASN A 172 6.13 51.30 -27.19
CA ASN A 172 4.88 52.06 -27.28
C ASN A 172 4.97 53.12 -28.38
N PHE A 173 6.11 53.80 -28.50
CA PHE A 173 6.34 54.79 -29.53
C PHE A 173 6.30 54.17 -30.94
N GLU A 174 6.97 53.04 -31.14
CA GLU A 174 6.90 52.27 -32.40
C GLU A 174 5.49 51.80 -32.72
N ARG A 175 4.74 51.34 -31.70
CA ARG A 175 3.32 51.00 -31.84
C ARG A 175 2.49 52.20 -32.28
N LEU A 176 2.71 53.38 -31.71
CA LEU A 176 2.01 54.61 -32.11
C LEU A 176 2.34 55.00 -33.56
N LEU A 177 3.61 54.94 -33.96
CA LEU A 177 3.99 55.23 -35.35
C LEU A 177 3.33 54.27 -36.34
N ALA A 178 3.29 52.97 -36.02
CA ALA A 178 2.65 51.96 -36.86
C ALA A 178 1.11 52.05 -36.85
N LYS A 179 0.50 52.44 -35.73
CA LYS A 179 -0.96 52.57 -35.59
C LYS A 179 -1.52 53.79 -36.35
N PHE A 180 -0.75 54.87 -36.42
CA PHE A 180 -1.15 56.13 -37.06
C PHE A 180 -0.39 56.44 -38.36
N ASP A 181 0.35 55.46 -38.90
CA ASP A 181 1.18 55.57 -40.11
C ASP A 181 2.06 56.83 -40.16
N ILE A 182 2.69 57.15 -39.03
CA ILE A 182 3.60 58.29 -38.94
C ILE A 182 5.02 57.83 -39.28
N ASP A 183 5.50 58.20 -40.47
CA ASP A 183 6.91 58.00 -40.81
C ASP A 183 7.79 58.99 -40.02
N TYR A 184 8.59 58.48 -39.09
CA TYR A 184 9.50 59.29 -38.27
C TYR A 184 10.94 58.80 -38.49
N PRO A 185 11.88 59.68 -38.88
CA PRO A 185 13.24 59.28 -39.23
C PRO A 185 13.88 58.49 -38.09
N LYS A 186 14.36 57.29 -38.41
CA LYS A 186 15.15 56.47 -37.49
C LYS A 186 16.55 57.05 -37.45
N ALA A 187 17.09 57.28 -36.26
CA ALA A 187 18.50 57.63 -36.13
C ALA A 187 19.32 56.47 -36.70
N SER A 188 19.98 56.71 -37.83
CA SER A 188 21.01 55.80 -38.32
C SER A 188 22.18 55.92 -37.35
N SER A 189 22.68 54.79 -36.84
CA SER A 189 23.97 54.81 -36.16
C SER A 189 24.99 55.32 -37.17
N GLY A 190 25.66 56.44 -36.84
CA GLY A 190 26.74 56.95 -37.68
C GLY A 190 27.83 55.88 -37.90
N PRO A 191 28.75 56.12 -38.85
CA PRO A 191 29.89 55.23 -39.05
C PRO A 191 30.59 55.02 -37.72
N GLN A 192 30.72 53.75 -37.30
CA GLN A 192 31.43 53.46 -36.07
C GLN A 192 32.86 53.99 -36.21
N PRO A 193 33.37 54.78 -35.25
CA PRO A 193 34.76 55.20 -35.28
C PRO A 193 35.64 53.96 -35.37
N ALA A 194 36.46 53.87 -36.42
CA ALA A 194 37.31 52.71 -36.73
C ALA A 194 38.26 52.33 -35.57
N PHE A 195 38.44 53.23 -34.61
CA PHE A 195 39.28 53.05 -33.44
C PHE A 195 38.72 52.05 -32.41
N PHE A 196 37.40 51.84 -32.37
CA PHE A 196 36.78 50.91 -31.42
C PHE A 196 36.42 49.60 -32.13
N ALA A 197 37.32 48.62 -32.07
CA ALA A 197 37.04 47.27 -32.52
C ALA A 197 35.85 46.69 -31.73
N LYS A 198 34.91 46.05 -32.44
CA LYS A 198 33.72 45.45 -31.85
C LYS A 198 34.14 44.26 -30.98
N GLU A 199 33.99 44.37 -29.66
CA GLU A 199 34.15 43.20 -28.80
C GLU A 199 33.15 42.12 -29.22
N PRO A 200 33.58 40.84 -29.33
CA PRO A 200 32.67 39.76 -29.66
C PRO A 200 31.58 39.66 -28.59
N LYS A 201 30.31 39.63 -29.02
CA LYS A 201 29.17 39.47 -28.13
C LYS A 201 29.35 38.17 -27.33
N ARG A 202 29.41 38.28 -26.00
CA ARG A 202 29.32 37.16 -25.06
C ARG A 202 27.90 36.62 -24.98
#